data_AF-A0A9D7Y7U4-F1
#
_entry.id   AF-A0A9D7Y7U4-F1
#
_cell.length_a   1.000
_cell.length_b   1.000
_cell.length_c   1.000
_cell.angle_alpha   90.00
_cell.angle_beta   90.00
_cell.angle_gamma   90.00
#
_symmetry.space_group_name_H-M   'P 1'
#
loop_
_entity.id
_entity.type
_entity.pdbx_description
1 polymer ?
#
loop_
_entity_poly.entity_id
_entity_poly.type
_entity_poly.pdbx_seq_one_letter_code
_entity_poly.pdbx_strand_id
1 'polypeptide(L)'
;MHTATAQQNNATNLYAVLGGMHHQSGMVQQKTNTIWLFAYTALWNGQTFSAQEITTAKEYIVNVLMQAGSIQTNYEQTIQRILLTRNYLNNHPQKFVPQPSEWLNPQNTNGFAGTNEWYKKIVQKRKALPLYKYQWQLLTKAMDELINNPAALTFHYWRTHFAESGNHTLLNLFLSFAANASF
;
A
#
# COMPACT_ATOMS: atom_id res chain seq x y z
N MET A 1 6.89 52.20 -38.65
CA MET A 1 6.57 52.57 -37.26
C MET A 1 6.67 51.32 -36.38
N HIS A 2 7.64 51.39 -35.47
CA HIS A 2 7.96 50.57 -34.30
C HIS A 2 6.85 49.70 -33.66
N THR A 3 7.09 48.38 -33.57
CA THR A 3 7.43 47.54 -32.36
C THR A 3 6.22 47.11 -31.51
N ALA A 4 5.93 45.81 -31.49
CA ALA A 4 6.29 44.84 -30.44
C ALA A 4 5.36 44.89 -29.21
N THR A 5 4.63 43.80 -28.97
CA THR A 5 4.09 43.48 -27.64
C THR A 5 4.60 42.10 -27.26
N ALA A 6 5.43 42.10 -26.24
CA ALA A 6 6.21 40.98 -25.77
C ALA A 6 5.36 39.93 -25.06
N GLN A 7 5.78 38.68 -25.25
CA GLN A 7 5.46 37.54 -24.43
C GLN A 7 5.81 37.83 -22.96
N GLN A 8 4.81 37.78 -22.09
CA GLN A 8 4.99 37.54 -20.67
C GLN A 8 3.76 36.79 -20.20
N ASN A 9 3.88 35.47 -19.96
CA ASN A 9 2.99 34.67 -19.10
C ASN A 9 3.36 33.15 -19.04
N ASN A 10 4.59 32.74 -19.36
CA ASN A 10 4.96 31.31 -19.34
C ASN A 10 5.84 30.89 -18.14
N ALA A 11 6.32 31.81 -17.31
CA ALA A 11 7.21 31.47 -16.21
C ALA A 11 6.47 30.90 -14.98
N THR A 12 5.22 31.29 -14.75
CA THR A 12 4.49 30.94 -13.51
C THR A 12 3.90 29.52 -13.53
N ASN A 13 3.64 28.96 -14.71
CA ASN A 13 3.04 27.62 -14.85
C ASN A 13 4.05 26.48 -14.76
N LEU A 14 5.34 26.70 -15.08
CA LEU A 14 6.36 25.66 -15.05
C LEU A 14 6.75 25.24 -13.63
N TYR A 15 6.80 26.18 -12.68
CA TYR A 15 7.12 25.87 -11.28
C TYR A 15 6.03 25.05 -10.58
N ALA A 16 4.75 25.30 -10.89
CA ALA A 16 3.64 24.51 -10.36
C ALA A 16 3.65 23.06 -10.88
N VAL A 17 4.01 22.87 -12.16
CA VAL A 17 4.10 21.53 -12.77
C VAL A 17 5.31 20.75 -12.25
N LEU A 18 6.47 21.39 -12.07
CA LEU A 18 7.66 20.76 -11.47
C LEU A 18 7.45 20.40 -10.00
N GLY A 19 6.83 21.29 -9.20
CA GLY A 19 6.48 21.00 -7.81
C GLY A 19 5.48 19.85 -7.67
N GLY A 20 4.47 19.80 -8.55
CA GLY A 20 3.50 18.71 -8.60
C GLY A 20 4.11 17.35 -8.97
N MET A 21 5.01 17.31 -9.97
CA MET A 21 5.69 16.07 -10.39
C MET A 21 6.67 15.55 -9.34
N HIS A 22 7.44 16.41 -8.68
CA HIS A 22 8.36 16.01 -7.60
C HIS A 22 7.60 15.51 -6.36
N HIS A 23 6.50 16.16 -5.99
CA HIS A 23 5.66 15.73 -4.87
C HIS A 23 4.98 14.40 -5.14
N GLN A 24 4.45 14.19 -6.36
CA GLN A 24 3.88 12.91 -6.76
C GLN A 24 4.92 11.79 -6.76
N SER A 25 6.14 12.05 -7.25
CA SER A 25 7.24 11.08 -7.21
C SER A 25 7.59 10.65 -5.78
N GLY A 26 7.70 11.61 -4.84
CA GLY A 26 7.95 11.31 -3.43
C GLY A 26 6.85 10.50 -2.78
N MET A 27 5.58 10.87 -3.00
CA MET A 27 4.43 10.13 -2.48
C MET A 27 4.33 8.71 -3.04
N VAL A 28 4.55 8.53 -4.35
CA VAL A 28 4.55 7.20 -4.99
C VAL A 28 5.65 6.33 -4.40
N GLN A 29 6.86 6.87 -4.23
CA GLN A 29 7.97 6.13 -3.65
C GLN A 29 7.68 5.70 -2.20
N GLN A 30 7.18 6.61 -1.38
CA GLN A 30 6.82 6.33 0.01
C GLN A 30 5.75 5.23 0.10
N LYS A 31 4.68 5.34 -0.70
CA LYS A 31 3.60 4.35 -0.74
C LYS A 31 4.06 3.01 -1.30
N THR A 32 4.94 3.03 -2.29
CA THR A 32 5.58 1.81 -2.83
C THR A 32 6.37 1.09 -1.74
N ASN A 33 7.20 1.82 -1.00
CA ASN A 33 7.97 1.25 0.10
C ASN A 33 7.08 0.71 1.21
N THR A 34 6.00 1.42 1.53
CA THR A 34 5.03 1.00 2.56
C THR A 34 4.28 -0.26 2.14
N ILE A 35 3.78 -0.32 0.90
CA ILE A 35 3.15 -1.52 0.34
C ILE A 35 4.13 -2.69 0.35
N TRP A 36 5.37 -2.48 -0.11
CA TRP A 36 6.40 -3.52 -0.13
C TRP A 36 6.64 -4.07 1.27
N LEU A 37 6.92 -3.19 2.24
CA LEU A 37 7.18 -3.57 3.63
C LEU A 37 6.00 -4.34 4.23
N PHE A 38 4.78 -3.90 3.96
CA PHE A 38 3.59 -4.59 4.43
C PHE A 38 3.39 -5.95 3.76
N ALA A 39 3.56 -6.04 2.44
CA ALA A 39 3.46 -7.29 1.70
C ALA A 39 4.48 -8.31 2.19
N TYR A 40 5.75 -7.88 2.35
CA TYR A 40 6.81 -8.65 2.99
C TYR A 40 6.38 -9.18 4.35
N THR A 41 5.97 -8.30 5.26
CA THR A 41 5.53 -8.66 6.61
C THR A 41 4.33 -9.62 6.60
N ALA A 42 3.38 -9.43 5.69
CA ALA A 42 2.14 -10.18 5.66
C ALA A 42 2.25 -11.55 4.99
N LEU A 43 3.14 -11.71 4.01
CA LEU A 43 3.17 -12.86 3.11
C LEU A 43 4.50 -13.63 3.14
N TRP A 44 5.62 -12.96 3.43
CA TRP A 44 6.97 -13.52 3.29
C TRP A 44 7.88 -13.24 4.49
N ASN A 45 7.31 -12.95 5.67
CA ASN A 45 8.10 -12.53 6.83
C ASN A 45 9.18 -13.56 7.19
N GLY A 46 10.42 -13.09 7.35
CA GLY A 46 11.59 -13.93 7.66
C GLY A 46 12.26 -14.58 6.45
N GLN A 47 11.79 -14.31 5.22
CA GLN A 47 12.47 -14.76 4.00
C GLN A 47 13.46 -13.70 3.49
N THR A 48 14.50 -14.15 2.79
CA THR A 48 15.48 -13.26 2.14
C THR A 48 15.27 -13.24 0.64
N PHE A 49 15.28 -12.06 0.03
CA PHE A 49 15.13 -11.87 -1.40
C PHE A 49 16.34 -11.12 -1.96
N SER A 50 16.67 -11.37 -3.24
CA SER A 50 17.72 -10.63 -3.92
C SER A 50 17.31 -9.17 -4.15
N ALA A 51 18.28 -8.28 -4.31
CA ALA A 51 17.99 -6.89 -4.63
C ALA A 51 17.17 -6.76 -5.94
N GLN A 52 17.47 -7.60 -6.93
CA GLN A 52 16.73 -7.63 -8.19
C GLN A 52 15.26 -8.01 -7.98
N GLU A 53 14.99 -9.03 -7.16
CA GLU A 53 13.64 -9.49 -6.85
C GLU A 53 12.80 -8.39 -6.18
N ILE A 54 13.40 -7.69 -5.21
CA ILE A 54 12.77 -6.57 -4.51
C ILE A 54 12.51 -5.41 -5.47
N THR A 55 13.47 -5.08 -6.33
CA THR A 55 13.32 -4.01 -7.33
C THR A 55 12.18 -4.30 -8.28
N THR A 56 12.14 -5.49 -8.89
CA THR A 56 11.07 -5.88 -9.82
C THR A 56 9.69 -5.91 -9.12
N ALA A 57 9.62 -6.41 -7.89
CA ALA A 57 8.39 -6.35 -7.09
C ALA A 57 7.91 -4.90 -6.88
N LYS A 58 8.81 -3.98 -6.54
CA LYS A 58 8.48 -2.55 -6.35
C LYS A 58 8.06 -1.85 -7.64
N GLU A 59 8.66 -2.19 -8.77
CA GLU A 59 8.23 -1.70 -10.08
C GLU A 59 6.77 -2.07 -10.38
N TYR A 60 6.36 -3.31 -10.07
CA TYR A 60 4.95 -3.71 -10.20
C TYR A 60 4.03 -2.94 -9.25
N ILE A 61 4.47 -2.65 -8.03
CA ILE A 61 3.71 -1.82 -7.10
C ILE A 61 3.54 -0.39 -7.64
N VAL A 62 4.60 0.22 -8.17
CA VAL A 62 4.53 1.55 -8.82
C VAL A 62 3.52 1.53 -9.95
N ASN A 63 3.57 0.50 -10.81
CA ASN A 63 2.62 0.36 -11.91
C ASN A 63 1.17 0.29 -11.42
N VAL A 64 0.90 -0.42 -10.32
CA VAL A 64 -0.43 -0.49 -9.69
C VAL A 64 -0.86 0.88 -9.14
N LEU A 65 0.04 1.59 -8.45
CA LEU A 65 -0.26 2.91 -7.89
C LEU A 65 -0.58 3.96 -8.96
N MET A 66 0.07 3.85 -10.12
CA MET A 66 -0.09 4.78 -11.25
C MET A 66 -1.25 4.43 -12.20
N GLN A 67 -2.02 3.37 -11.92
CA GLN A 67 -3.25 3.08 -12.66
C GLN A 67 -4.30 4.20 -12.48
N ALA A 68 -5.26 4.26 -13.39
CA ALA A 68 -6.34 5.25 -13.36
C ALA A 68 -7.03 5.30 -11.99
N GLY A 69 -7.22 6.51 -11.46
CA GLY A 69 -7.72 6.75 -10.11
C GLY A 69 -6.76 7.60 -9.28
N SER A 70 -7.02 7.72 -7.97
CA SER A 70 -6.08 8.39 -7.07
C SER A 70 -5.07 7.40 -6.49
N ILE A 71 -3.83 7.85 -6.32
CA ILE A 71 -2.75 7.07 -5.70
C ILE A 71 -3.17 6.54 -4.31
N GLN A 72 -3.89 7.35 -3.54
CA GLN A 72 -4.42 6.94 -2.23
C GLN A 72 -5.41 5.78 -2.35
N THR A 73 -6.35 5.85 -3.30
CA THR A 73 -7.29 4.75 -3.55
C THR A 73 -6.55 3.48 -3.94
N ASN A 74 -5.62 3.56 -4.88
CA ASN A 74 -4.85 2.40 -5.35
C ASN A 74 -4.01 1.79 -4.22
N TYR A 75 -3.45 2.62 -3.36
CA TYR A 75 -2.72 2.22 -2.17
C TYR A 75 -3.62 1.42 -1.20
N GLU A 76 -4.75 1.99 -0.79
CA GLU A 76 -5.69 1.34 0.14
C GLU A 76 -6.25 0.02 -0.40
N GLN A 77 -6.52 -0.04 -1.70
CA GLN A 77 -6.96 -1.27 -2.38
C GLN A 77 -5.87 -2.34 -2.34
N THR A 78 -4.62 -1.94 -2.59
CA THR A 78 -3.47 -2.86 -2.62
C THR A 78 -3.24 -3.50 -1.25
N ILE A 79 -3.23 -2.71 -0.18
CA ILE A 79 -3.10 -3.21 1.20
C ILE A 79 -4.23 -4.21 1.54
N GLN A 80 -5.47 -3.90 1.15
CA GLN A 80 -6.59 -4.81 1.40
C GLN A 80 -6.50 -6.11 0.60
N ARG A 81 -5.96 -6.09 -0.62
CA ARG A 81 -5.71 -7.27 -1.44
C ARG A 81 -4.61 -8.16 -0.87
N ILE A 82 -3.58 -7.58 -0.26
CA ILE A 82 -2.57 -8.31 0.53
C ILE A 82 -3.24 -8.99 1.74
N LEU A 83 -4.07 -8.27 2.49
CA LEU A 83 -4.81 -8.83 3.63
C LEU A 83 -5.75 -9.97 3.24
N LEU A 84 -6.42 -9.87 2.07
CA LEU A 84 -7.24 -10.95 1.52
C LEU A 84 -6.42 -12.21 1.27
N THR A 85 -5.22 -12.04 0.70
CA THR A 85 -4.30 -13.15 0.42
C THR A 85 -3.79 -13.79 1.69
N ARG A 86 -3.34 -12.99 2.66
CA ARG A 86 -2.94 -13.48 3.99
C ARG A 86 -4.06 -14.26 4.65
N ASN A 87 -5.28 -13.72 4.64
CA ASN A 87 -6.45 -14.39 5.19
C ASN A 87 -6.73 -15.72 4.46
N TYR A 88 -6.56 -15.78 3.14
CA TYR A 88 -6.71 -17.01 2.38
C TYR A 88 -5.69 -18.07 2.82
N LEU A 89 -4.40 -17.70 2.89
CA LEU A 89 -3.31 -18.60 3.29
C LEU A 89 -3.50 -19.14 4.72
N ASN A 90 -3.92 -18.29 5.66
CA ASN A 90 -4.21 -18.72 7.04
C ASN A 90 -5.32 -19.78 7.12
N ASN A 91 -6.25 -19.80 6.16
CA ASN A 91 -7.32 -20.80 6.10
C ASN A 91 -6.97 -22.01 5.20
N HIS A 92 -5.84 -21.96 4.49
CA HIS A 92 -5.40 -23.01 3.57
C HIS A 92 -3.89 -23.24 3.73
N PRO A 93 -3.46 -23.86 4.85
CA PRO A 93 -2.04 -23.98 5.21
C PRO A 93 -1.19 -24.78 4.21
N GLN A 94 -1.81 -25.59 3.36
CA GLN A 94 -1.18 -26.32 2.26
C GLN A 94 -0.85 -25.43 1.04
N LYS A 95 -1.34 -24.20 1.01
CA LYS A 95 -1.08 -23.24 -0.06
C LYS A 95 0.08 -22.34 0.34
N PHE A 96 0.91 -22.00 -0.63
CA PHE A 96 1.99 -21.05 -0.49
C PHE A 96 1.76 -19.86 -1.42
N VAL A 97 2.37 -18.74 -1.08
CA VAL A 97 2.47 -17.58 -1.96
C VAL A 97 3.76 -17.72 -2.79
N PRO A 98 3.73 -17.48 -4.11
CA PRO A 98 4.93 -17.43 -4.94
C PRO A 98 5.92 -16.35 -4.50
N GLN A 99 7.07 -16.25 -5.17
CA GLN A 99 8.01 -15.16 -4.93
C GLN A 99 7.38 -13.78 -5.19
N PRO A 100 7.86 -12.71 -4.54
CA PRO A 100 7.22 -11.41 -4.60
C PRO A 100 6.98 -10.84 -6.00
N SER A 101 7.96 -10.90 -6.90
CA SER A 101 7.86 -10.41 -8.27
C SER A 101 6.83 -11.21 -9.07
N GLU A 102 6.84 -12.54 -8.93
CA GLU A 102 5.86 -13.43 -9.56
C GLU A 102 4.44 -13.16 -9.06
N TRP A 103 4.26 -12.99 -7.75
CA TRP A 103 2.94 -12.71 -7.17
C TRP A 103 2.46 -11.29 -7.52
N LEU A 104 3.31 -10.26 -7.47
CA LEU A 104 2.94 -8.88 -7.80
C LEU A 104 2.79 -8.63 -9.29
N ASN A 105 3.28 -9.53 -10.15
CA ASN A 105 3.18 -9.40 -11.60
C ASN A 105 1.71 -9.18 -12.02
N PRO A 106 1.39 -8.07 -12.70
CA PRO A 106 0.02 -7.77 -13.12
C PRO A 106 -0.57 -8.78 -14.10
N GLN A 107 0.26 -9.59 -14.77
CA GLN A 107 -0.18 -10.65 -15.68
C GLN A 107 -0.43 -11.99 -14.98
N ASN A 108 -0.02 -12.14 -13.72
CA ASN A 108 -0.26 -13.37 -12.96
C ASN A 108 -1.67 -13.35 -12.36
N THR A 109 -2.63 -13.97 -13.06
CA THR A 109 -4.03 -14.09 -12.61
C THR A 109 -4.20 -14.97 -11.37
N ASN A 110 -3.22 -15.81 -11.04
CA ASN A 110 -3.18 -16.57 -9.79
C ASN A 110 -2.47 -15.83 -8.65
N GLY A 111 -1.86 -14.68 -8.94
CA GLY A 111 -1.18 -13.81 -7.98
C GLY A 111 -2.02 -12.62 -7.57
N PHE A 112 -1.37 -11.47 -7.41
CA PHE A 112 -1.99 -10.20 -7.03
C PHE A 112 -3.14 -9.86 -7.96
N ALA A 113 -3.01 -10.02 -9.28
CA ALA A 113 -4.07 -9.67 -10.23
C ALA A 113 -5.40 -10.38 -9.92
N GLY A 114 -5.35 -11.67 -9.55
CA GLY A 114 -6.54 -12.47 -9.20
C GLY A 114 -7.28 -11.98 -7.96
N THR A 115 -6.59 -11.33 -7.03
CA THR A 115 -7.20 -10.81 -5.78
C THR A 115 -8.18 -9.66 -6.02
N ASN A 116 -8.20 -9.06 -7.22
CA ASN A 116 -9.12 -7.98 -7.55
C ASN A 116 -10.59 -8.41 -7.43
N GLU A 117 -10.92 -9.62 -7.90
CA GLU A 117 -12.28 -10.16 -7.78
C GLU A 117 -12.68 -10.41 -6.33
N TRP A 118 -11.72 -10.76 -5.47
CA TRP A 118 -11.96 -10.90 -4.04
C TRP A 118 -12.24 -9.53 -3.41
N TYR A 119 -11.47 -8.51 -3.79
CA TYR A 119 -11.67 -7.15 -3.32
C TYR A 119 -13.04 -6.58 -3.75
N LYS A 120 -13.44 -6.75 -5.01
CA LYS A 120 -14.77 -6.36 -5.51
C LYS A 120 -15.91 -6.97 -4.68
N LYS A 121 -15.78 -8.25 -4.28
CA LYS A 121 -16.75 -8.90 -3.38
C LYS A 121 -16.81 -8.24 -2.00
N ILE A 122 -15.68 -7.82 -1.45
CA ILE A 122 -15.66 -7.04 -0.18
C ILE A 122 -16.36 -5.71 -0.35
N VAL A 123 -16.05 -4.96 -1.41
CA VAL A 123 -16.68 -3.66 -1.71
C VAL A 123 -18.19 -3.81 -1.86
N GLN A 124 -18.64 -4.84 -2.59
CA GLN A 124 -20.07 -5.10 -2.75
C GLN A 124 -20.74 -5.44 -1.41
N LYS A 125 -20.10 -6.25 -0.56
CA LYS A 125 -20.62 -6.53 0.80
C LYS A 125 -20.71 -5.28 1.67
N ARG A 126 -19.76 -4.34 1.54
CA ARG A 126 -19.78 -3.08 2.30
C ARG A 126 -20.95 -2.17 1.95
N LYS A 127 -21.55 -2.30 0.76
CA LYS A 127 -22.78 -1.57 0.41
C LYS A 127 -23.95 -1.96 1.33
N ALA A 128 -24.01 -3.22 1.76
CA ALA A 128 -25.05 -3.71 2.67
C ALA A 128 -24.61 -3.68 4.15
N LEU A 129 -23.31 -3.89 4.42
CA LEU A 129 -22.73 -3.92 5.76
C LEU A 129 -21.49 -2.99 5.79
N PRO A 130 -21.66 -1.67 6.03
CA PRO A 130 -20.57 -0.70 5.92
C PRO A 130 -19.34 -1.02 6.78
N LEU A 131 -19.55 -1.67 7.94
CA LEU A 131 -18.49 -2.06 8.86
C LEU A 131 -17.79 -3.39 8.49
N TYR A 132 -18.19 -4.03 7.39
CA TYR A 132 -17.61 -5.30 6.98
C TYR A 132 -16.11 -5.17 6.69
N LYS A 133 -15.31 -5.84 7.52
CA LYS A 133 -13.84 -5.76 7.52
C LYS A 133 -13.30 -4.33 7.66
N TYR A 134 -14.00 -3.46 8.40
CA TYR A 134 -13.55 -2.10 8.68
C TYR A 134 -12.18 -2.04 9.37
N GLN A 135 -11.87 -3.01 10.23
CA GLN A 135 -10.58 -3.10 10.91
C GLN A 135 -9.38 -3.21 9.95
N TRP A 136 -9.59 -3.67 8.70
CA TRP A 136 -8.53 -3.68 7.70
C TRP A 136 -8.20 -2.28 7.19
N GLN A 137 -9.20 -1.40 7.10
CA GLN A 137 -8.99 0.01 6.76
C GLN A 137 -8.29 0.74 7.91
N LEU A 138 -8.64 0.41 9.16
CA LEU A 138 -7.92 0.92 10.34
C LEU A 138 -6.45 0.49 10.34
N LEU A 139 -6.13 -0.74 9.94
CA LEU A 139 -4.73 -1.16 9.80
C LEU A 139 -3.99 -0.33 8.75
N THR A 140 -4.59 -0.10 7.58
CA THR A 140 -4.00 0.78 6.55
C THR A 140 -3.71 2.17 7.11
N LYS A 141 -4.67 2.76 7.84
CA LYS A 141 -4.50 4.06 8.48
C LYS A 141 -3.39 4.05 9.54
N ALA A 142 -3.33 3.01 10.37
CA ALA A 142 -2.31 2.85 11.41
C ALA A 142 -0.90 2.80 10.82
N MET A 143 -0.72 2.08 9.71
CA MET A 143 0.56 2.02 9.00
C MET A 143 0.94 3.35 8.38
N ASP A 144 0.00 4.04 7.73
CA ASP A 144 0.23 5.36 7.15
C ASP A 144 0.63 6.36 8.24
N GLU A 145 -0.09 6.42 9.36
CA GLU A 145 0.24 7.33 10.46
C GLU A 145 1.61 7.01 11.08
N LEU A 146 1.94 5.74 11.27
CA LEU A 146 3.22 5.34 11.83
C LEU A 146 4.39 5.70 10.91
N ILE A 147 4.25 5.50 9.59
CA ILE A 147 5.30 5.83 8.61
C ILE A 147 5.48 7.36 8.49
N ASN A 148 4.39 8.13 8.55
CA ASN A 148 4.44 9.60 8.44
C ASN A 148 4.84 10.29 9.74
N ASN A 149 4.54 9.68 10.89
CA ASN A 149 4.82 10.22 12.22
C ASN A 149 5.24 9.08 13.16
N PRO A 150 6.51 8.64 13.09
CA PRO A 150 7.04 7.51 13.86
C PRO A 150 7.30 7.89 15.33
N ALA A 151 6.26 8.36 16.01
CA ALA A 151 6.29 8.68 17.43
C ALA A 151 5.87 7.48 18.27
N ALA A 152 6.49 7.32 19.45
CA ALA A 152 6.11 6.30 20.42
C ALA A 152 4.61 6.38 20.81
N LEU A 153 4.05 7.60 20.84
CA LEU A 153 2.63 7.83 21.07
C LEU A 153 1.75 7.27 19.94
N THR A 154 2.12 7.47 18.67
CA THR A 154 1.41 6.90 17.52
C THR A 154 1.42 5.38 17.58
N PHE A 155 2.57 4.78 17.85
CA PHE A 155 2.69 3.33 18.01
C PHE A 155 1.84 2.81 19.18
N HIS A 156 1.94 3.45 20.34
CA HIS A 156 1.21 3.04 21.54
C HIS A 156 -0.30 3.14 21.34
N TYR A 157 -0.78 4.23 20.72
CA TYR A 157 -2.19 4.42 20.39
C TYR A 157 -2.73 3.25 19.54
N TRP A 158 -2.09 2.94 18.42
CA TRP A 158 -2.55 1.88 17.53
C TRP A 158 -2.40 0.48 18.13
N ARG A 159 -1.32 0.24 18.87
CA ARG A 159 -1.12 -1.01 19.63
C ARG A 159 -2.27 -1.24 20.61
N THR A 160 -2.59 -0.24 21.43
CA THR A 160 -3.66 -0.31 22.43
C THR A 160 -5.01 -0.50 21.75
N HIS A 161 -5.30 0.30 20.70
CA HIS A 161 -6.53 0.16 19.92
C HIS A 161 -6.74 -1.27 19.38
N PHE A 162 -5.71 -1.88 18.78
CA PHE A 162 -5.83 -3.26 18.28
C PHE A 162 -5.93 -4.28 19.41
N ALA A 163 -5.24 -4.08 20.54
CA ALA A 163 -5.35 -4.96 21.71
C ALA A 163 -6.77 -4.95 22.31
N GLU A 164 -7.37 -3.78 22.48
CA GLU A 164 -8.72 -3.61 23.01
C GLU A 164 -9.80 -4.15 22.07
N SER A 165 -9.55 -4.12 20.75
CA SER A 165 -10.47 -4.68 19.75
C SER A 165 -10.57 -6.22 19.77
N GLY A 166 -9.73 -6.91 20.55
CA GLY A 166 -9.67 -8.38 20.60
C GLY A 166 -9.13 -9.05 19.33
N ASN A 167 -8.73 -8.28 18.31
CA ASN A 167 -8.21 -8.84 17.06
C ASN A 167 -6.68 -9.07 17.14
N HIS A 168 -6.30 -10.15 17.81
CA HIS A 168 -4.89 -10.54 17.97
C HIS A 168 -4.16 -10.72 16.64
N THR A 169 -4.85 -11.15 15.58
CA THR A 169 -4.25 -11.32 14.25
C THR A 169 -3.79 -9.98 13.67
N LEU A 170 -4.63 -8.94 13.74
CA LEU A 170 -4.26 -7.60 13.26
C LEU A 170 -3.24 -6.93 14.18
N LEU A 171 -3.35 -7.12 15.49
CA LEU A 171 -2.33 -6.65 16.44
C LEU A 171 -0.96 -7.22 16.09
N ASN A 172 -0.84 -8.53 15.96
CA ASN A 172 0.43 -9.19 15.65
C ASN A 172 0.99 -8.73 14.29
N LEU A 173 0.11 -8.52 13.31
CA LEU A 173 0.53 -8.01 12.00
C LEU A 173 1.03 -6.56 12.09
N PHE A 174 0.36 -5.70 12.86
CA PHE A 174 0.81 -4.32 13.11
C PHE A 174 2.15 -4.29 13.84
N LEU A 175 2.33 -5.11 14.88
CA LEU A 175 3.59 -5.21 15.63
C LEU A 175 4.73 -5.69 14.74
N SER A 176 4.48 -6.70 13.89
CA SER A 176 5.48 -7.20 12.94
C SER A 176 5.85 -6.15 11.90
N PHE A 177 4.86 -5.39 11.42
CA PHE A 177 5.09 -4.29 10.48
C PHE A 177 5.96 -3.20 11.13
N ALA A 178 5.63 -2.78 12.35
CA ALA A 178 6.38 -1.78 13.09
C ALA A 178 7.82 -2.23 13.37
N ALA A 179 8.03 -3.51 13.71
CA ALA A 179 9.36 -4.07 13.91
C ALA A 179 10.19 -4.07 12.61
N ASN A 180 9.58 -4.47 11.48
CA ASN A 180 10.26 -4.49 10.19
C ASN A 180 10.52 -3.08 9.63
N ALA A 181 9.71 -2.09 10.01
CA ALA A 181 9.86 -0.72 9.54
C ALA A 181 11.16 -0.05 10.00
N SER A 182 11.82 -0.57 11.06
CA SER A 182 13.08 -0.07 11.61
C SER A 182 13.09 1.46 11.76
N PHE A 183 12.39 1.97 12.78
CA PHE A 183 12.42 3.38 13.18
C PHE A 183 13.53 3.65 14.20
#